data_AF-A0A348G2G2-F1
#
_entry.id   AF-A0A348G2G2-F1
#
_cell.length_a   1.000
_cell.length_b   1.000
_cell.length_c   1.000
_cell.angle_alpha   90.00
_cell.angle_beta   90.00
_cell.angle_gamma   90.00
#
_symmetry.space_group_name_H-M   'P 1'
#
loop_
_entity.id
_entity.type
_entity.pdbx_description
1 polymer ?
#
loop_
_entity_poly.entity_id
_entity_poly.type
_entity_poly.pdbx_seq_one_letter_code
_entity_poly.pdbx_strand_id
1 'polypeptide(L)'
;MASFSSKTSFNGEVFRIAGTADGSVSMSSKYGKDGLTFEINSRKAIDADITGNLDAKVIGSNSADTFDFSCATGNYIVCTRGGNDRIIDGTGNNTFDGGAGQDTFVFNVVEGPDSPDEIDTIVNFSLAEDEIVTGGQTYTVADGATDEAIITFDDGDQVVVRGAGVTADSIVGAIA
;
A
#
# COMPACT_ATOMS: atom_id res chain seq x y z
N MET A 1 -4.97 -16.14 21.44
CA MET A 1 -4.47 -16.20 20.06
C MET A 1 -4.01 -17.60 19.69
N ALA A 2 -4.60 -18.17 18.65
CA ALA A 2 -4.13 -19.38 17.99
C ALA A 2 -3.38 -18.98 16.72
N SER A 3 -2.22 -19.61 16.47
CA SER A 3 -1.50 -19.44 15.22
C SER A 3 -2.14 -20.29 14.12
N PHE A 4 -2.21 -19.76 12.91
CA PHE A 4 -2.62 -20.51 11.74
C PHE A 4 -1.60 -20.32 10.61
N SER A 5 -1.51 -21.32 9.74
CA SER A 5 -0.75 -21.21 8.51
C SER A 5 -1.34 -22.11 7.43
N SER A 6 -1.44 -21.60 6.21
CA SER A 6 -1.72 -22.38 5.01
C SER A 6 -0.60 -22.17 4.00
N LYS A 7 -0.19 -23.24 3.32
CA LYS A 7 0.85 -23.22 2.29
C LYS A 7 0.30 -23.95 1.07
N THR A 8 0.31 -23.30 -0.08
CA THR A 8 0.07 -23.93 -1.38
C THR A 8 1.23 -23.59 -2.31
N SER A 9 1.58 -24.51 -3.20
CA SER A 9 2.65 -24.30 -4.18
C SER A 9 2.17 -24.53 -5.61
N PHE A 10 2.51 -23.61 -6.52
CA PHE A 10 2.25 -23.72 -7.95
C PHE A 10 3.57 -23.56 -8.71
N ASN A 11 3.97 -24.54 -9.51
CA ASN A 11 5.21 -24.52 -10.30
C ASN A 11 6.49 -24.18 -9.51
N GLY A 12 6.52 -24.51 -8.21
CA GLY A 12 7.66 -24.23 -7.33
C GLY A 12 7.54 -22.90 -6.57
N GLU A 13 6.64 -22.00 -6.96
CA GLU A 13 6.32 -20.80 -6.20
C GLU A 13 5.41 -21.14 -5.03
N VAL A 14 5.67 -20.50 -3.89
CA VAL A 14 5.02 -20.81 -2.62
C VAL A 14 4.15 -19.63 -2.21
N PHE A 15 2.84 -19.85 -2.22
CA PHE A 15 1.90 -18.94 -1.58
C PHE A 15 1.68 -19.38 -0.14
N ARG A 16 2.05 -18.52 0.82
CA ARG A 16 1.88 -18.74 2.26
C ARG A 16 0.98 -17.65 2.82
N ILE A 17 0.07 -18.07 3.69
CA ILE A 17 -0.70 -17.16 4.55
C ILE A 17 -0.52 -17.69 5.96
N ALA A 18 -0.05 -16.85 6.87
CA ALA A 18 0.10 -17.17 8.28
C ALA A 18 -0.28 -15.97 9.14
N GLY A 19 -0.64 -16.22 10.39
CA GLY A 19 -1.00 -15.16 11.33
C GLY A 19 -1.45 -15.71 12.68
N THR A 20 -1.98 -14.80 13.50
CA THR A 20 -2.61 -15.15 14.77
C THR A 20 -4.06 -14.67 14.78
N ALA A 21 -4.94 -15.42 15.45
CA ALA A 21 -6.34 -15.05 15.57
C ALA A 21 -6.91 -15.38 16.95
N ASP A 22 -7.83 -14.54 17.42
CA ASP A 22 -8.67 -14.82 18.58
C ASP A 22 -10.01 -15.41 18.11
N GLY A 23 -10.00 -16.70 17.78
CA GLY A 23 -11.20 -17.44 17.37
C GLY A 23 -10.94 -18.48 16.29
N SER A 24 -12.01 -18.91 15.61
CA SER A 24 -11.92 -19.83 14.47
C SER A 24 -11.55 -19.05 13.21
N VAL A 25 -10.51 -19.50 12.52
CA VAL A 25 -10.14 -19.04 11.17
C VAL A 25 -10.62 -20.08 10.18
N SER A 26 -11.30 -19.65 9.12
CA SER A 26 -11.64 -20.52 7.98
C SER A 26 -11.11 -19.91 6.70
N MET A 27 -10.52 -20.76 5.87
CA MET A 27 -9.89 -20.37 4.61
C MET A 27 -10.45 -21.25 3.49
N SER A 28 -10.81 -20.64 2.37
CA SER A 28 -11.21 -21.35 1.15
C SER A 28 -10.56 -20.73 -0.07
N SER A 29 -10.14 -21.59 -1.00
CA SER A 29 -9.62 -21.19 -2.31
C SER A 29 -10.53 -21.72 -3.40
N LYS A 30 -10.81 -20.89 -4.41
CA LYS A 30 -11.55 -21.30 -5.62
C LYS A 30 -10.77 -20.88 -6.85
N TYR A 31 -10.41 -21.84 -7.69
CA TYR A 31 -9.86 -21.57 -9.02
C TYR A 31 -10.98 -21.61 -10.06
N GLY A 32 -11.11 -20.56 -10.86
CA GLY A 32 -12.12 -20.44 -11.90
C GLY A 32 -11.61 -19.75 -13.16
N LYS A 33 -12.49 -19.57 -14.14
CA LYS A 33 -12.17 -18.91 -15.41
C LYS A 33 -11.69 -17.45 -15.26
N ASP A 34 -11.97 -16.83 -14.11
CA ASP A 34 -11.66 -15.44 -13.78
C ASP A 34 -10.48 -15.32 -12.80
N GLY A 35 -9.74 -16.41 -12.57
CA GLY A 35 -8.55 -16.44 -11.71
C GLY A 35 -8.72 -17.27 -10.44
N LEU A 36 -7.76 -17.10 -9.54
CA LEU A 36 -7.69 -17.77 -8.25
C LEU A 36 -8.22 -16.81 -7.16
N THR A 37 -9.32 -17.15 -6.51
CA THR A 37 -9.87 -16.39 -5.38
C THR A 37 -9.52 -17.08 -4.07
N PHE A 38 -8.94 -16.34 -3.13
CA PHE A 38 -8.74 -16.75 -1.75
C PHE A 38 -9.67 -15.95 -0.84
N GLU A 39 -10.45 -16.65 -0.01
CA GLU A 39 -11.35 -16.05 0.97
C GLU A 39 -10.93 -16.50 2.38
N ILE A 40 -10.62 -15.53 3.24
CA ILE A 40 -10.26 -15.75 4.65
C ILE A 40 -11.35 -15.11 5.50
N ASN A 41 -12.04 -15.94 6.28
CA ASN A 41 -13.08 -15.51 7.21
C ASN A 41 -12.56 -15.66 8.64
N SER A 42 -12.51 -14.54 9.38
CA SER A 42 -12.17 -14.48 10.80
C SER A 42 -13.23 -13.67 11.57
N ARG A 43 -13.37 -13.93 12.88
CA ARG A 43 -14.29 -13.19 13.75
C ARG A 43 -13.68 -11.93 14.37
N LYS A 44 -12.40 -11.63 14.12
CA LYS A 44 -11.63 -10.42 14.51
C LYS A 44 -10.43 -10.21 13.55
N ALA A 45 -9.64 -9.14 13.75
CA ALA A 45 -8.48 -8.72 12.95
C ALA A 45 -7.65 -9.89 12.39
N ILE A 46 -7.27 -9.78 11.11
CA ILE A 46 -6.47 -10.74 10.36
C ILE A 46 -5.17 -10.03 9.98
N ASP A 47 -4.04 -10.50 10.51
CA ASP A 47 -2.72 -10.13 10.00
C ASP A 47 -2.35 -11.17 8.93
N ALA A 48 -2.25 -10.75 7.67
CA ALA A 48 -1.91 -11.62 6.53
C ALA A 48 -0.66 -11.12 5.81
N ASP A 49 0.44 -11.86 5.91
CA ASP A 49 1.64 -11.65 5.09
C ASP A 49 1.38 -12.16 3.67
N ILE A 50 1.19 -11.26 2.69
CA ILE A 50 1.14 -11.60 1.27
C ILE A 50 2.52 -11.35 0.68
N THR A 51 3.24 -12.41 0.34
CA THR A 51 4.54 -12.33 -0.34
C THR A 51 4.44 -12.79 -1.79
N GLY A 52 4.92 -12.00 -2.76
CA GLY A 52 5.03 -12.34 -4.19
C GLY A 52 4.41 -11.31 -5.15
N ASN A 53 4.55 -11.56 -6.46
CA ASN A 53 3.97 -10.73 -7.54
C ASN A 53 2.44 -10.86 -7.53
N LEU A 54 1.72 -9.89 -6.95
CA LEU A 54 0.25 -9.91 -6.95
C LEU A 54 -0.31 -8.51 -7.12
N ASP A 55 -1.01 -8.26 -8.23
CA ASP A 55 -1.90 -7.11 -8.32
C ASP A 55 -3.12 -7.37 -7.43
N ALA A 56 -3.36 -6.52 -6.42
CA ALA A 56 -4.45 -6.72 -5.48
C ALA A 56 -5.16 -5.43 -5.08
N LYS A 57 -6.46 -5.56 -4.81
CA LYS A 57 -7.22 -4.53 -4.08
C LYS A 57 -7.23 -4.88 -2.59
N VAL A 58 -6.70 -3.98 -1.77
CA VAL A 58 -6.67 -4.09 -0.32
C VAL A 58 -7.63 -3.06 0.27
N ILE A 59 -8.41 -3.46 1.28
CA ILE A 59 -9.39 -2.56 1.91
C ILE A 59 -9.25 -2.67 3.43
N GLY A 60 -8.94 -1.54 4.07
CA GLY A 60 -8.83 -1.37 5.50
C GLY A 60 -10.16 -1.32 6.25
N SER A 61 -10.10 -0.91 7.50
CA SER A 61 -11.20 -0.81 8.44
C SER A 61 -11.50 0.66 8.79
N ASN A 62 -12.35 0.93 9.78
CA ASN A 62 -12.55 2.31 10.29
C ASN A 62 -11.71 2.54 11.55
N SER A 63 -10.59 1.85 11.68
CA SER A 63 -9.64 1.91 12.78
C SER A 63 -8.24 1.93 12.20
N ALA A 64 -7.26 2.41 12.97
CA ALA A 64 -5.87 2.46 12.52
C ALA A 64 -5.37 1.08 12.07
N ASP A 65 -4.94 1.02 10.83
CA ASP A 65 -4.41 -0.14 10.14
C ASP A 65 -2.95 0.11 9.70
N THR A 66 -2.22 -0.97 9.44
CA THR A 66 -0.88 -0.91 8.85
C THR A 66 -0.84 -1.83 7.64
N PHE A 67 -0.45 -1.28 6.50
CA PHE A 67 -0.25 -1.99 5.25
C PHE A 67 1.25 -1.96 4.94
N ASP A 68 1.90 -3.12 5.01
CA ASP A 68 3.33 -3.24 4.76
C ASP A 68 3.56 -4.01 3.46
N PHE A 69 3.88 -3.26 2.40
CA PHE A 69 4.23 -3.80 1.08
C PHE A 69 5.74 -3.81 0.83
N SER A 70 6.59 -3.53 1.84
CA SER A 70 8.04 -3.36 1.65
C SER A 70 8.79 -4.56 1.04
N CYS A 71 8.17 -5.75 1.03
CA CYS A 71 8.70 -6.96 0.41
C CYS A 71 7.78 -7.50 -0.72
N ALA A 72 6.80 -6.72 -1.13
CA ALA A 72 5.80 -7.07 -2.12
C ALA A 72 6.09 -6.38 -3.45
N THR A 73 5.71 -7.03 -4.54
CA THR A 73 5.88 -6.54 -5.90
C THR A 73 4.55 -6.63 -6.64
N GLY A 74 4.23 -5.65 -7.47
CA GLY A 74 2.98 -5.60 -8.24
C GLY A 74 2.17 -4.35 -7.93
N ASN A 75 1.04 -4.19 -8.62
CA ASN A 75 0.26 -2.95 -8.56
C ASN A 75 -0.90 -3.10 -7.56
N TYR A 76 -0.86 -2.33 -6.48
CA TYR A 76 -1.86 -2.39 -5.42
C TYR A 76 -2.85 -1.22 -5.50
N ILE A 77 -4.12 -1.50 -5.22
CA ILE A 77 -5.12 -0.47 -4.92
C ILE A 77 -5.50 -0.62 -3.46
N VAL A 78 -5.08 0.30 -2.61
CA VAL A 78 -5.35 0.28 -1.17
C VAL A 78 -6.38 1.34 -0.84
N CYS A 79 -7.48 0.95 -0.19
CA CYS A 79 -8.43 1.88 0.40
C CYS A 79 -8.39 1.71 1.91
N THR A 80 -7.73 2.63 2.62
CA THR A 80 -7.54 2.55 4.08
C THR A 80 -8.86 2.74 4.83
N ARG A 81 -9.73 3.62 4.30
CA ARG A 81 -11.03 4.09 4.82
C ARG A 81 -10.91 5.10 5.95
N GLY A 82 -10.68 4.70 7.19
CA GLY A 82 -10.49 5.70 8.23
C GLY A 82 -9.87 5.15 9.48
N GLY A 83 -9.34 6.02 10.30
CA GLY A 83 -8.29 5.64 11.25
C GLY A 83 -7.04 6.44 10.93
N ASN A 84 -5.98 6.25 11.72
CA ASN A 84 -4.69 6.84 11.40
C ASN A 84 -3.84 5.71 10.82
N ASP A 85 -3.83 5.61 9.51
CA ASP A 85 -3.34 4.45 8.80
C ASP A 85 -1.90 4.65 8.35
N ARG A 86 -1.17 3.55 8.26
CA ARG A 86 0.22 3.56 7.81
C ARG A 86 0.39 2.65 6.61
N ILE A 87 0.78 3.21 5.48
CA ILE A 87 1.13 2.47 4.27
C ILE A 87 2.63 2.57 4.07
N ILE A 88 3.30 1.42 4.05
CA ILE A 88 4.70 1.29 3.64
C ILE A 88 4.67 0.68 2.26
N ASP A 89 5.19 1.42 1.29
CA ASP A 89 5.14 1.01 -0.10
C ASP A 89 6.07 -0.18 -0.38
N GLY A 90 5.72 -0.92 -1.43
CA GLY A 90 6.52 -1.94 -2.07
C GLY A 90 6.97 -1.46 -3.43
N THR A 91 7.03 -2.38 -4.39
CA THR A 91 7.35 -2.05 -5.78
C THR A 91 6.14 -2.26 -6.67
N GLY A 92 6.09 -1.54 -7.79
CA GLY A 92 5.00 -1.48 -8.75
C GLY A 92 4.29 -0.13 -8.72
N ASN A 93 3.33 0.07 -9.64
CA ASN A 93 2.57 1.33 -9.71
C ASN A 93 1.33 1.24 -8.83
N ASN A 94 1.40 1.81 -7.63
CA ASN A 94 0.37 1.67 -6.62
C ASN A 94 -0.62 2.83 -6.61
N THR A 95 -1.80 2.59 -6.06
CA THR A 95 -2.80 3.62 -5.79
C THR A 95 -3.29 3.50 -4.36
N PHE A 96 -3.04 4.54 -3.58
CA PHE A 96 -3.42 4.62 -2.18
C PHE A 96 -4.52 5.67 -1.98
N ASP A 97 -5.66 5.24 -1.47
CA ASP A 97 -6.73 6.13 -1.02
C ASP A 97 -6.61 6.28 0.50
N GLY A 98 -6.17 7.46 0.93
CA GLY A 98 -5.88 7.80 2.32
C GLY A 98 -7.09 7.77 3.23
N GLY A 99 -8.30 7.96 2.68
CA GLY A 99 -9.51 7.91 3.51
C GLY A 99 -9.57 9.08 4.50
N ALA A 100 -9.85 8.79 5.77
CA ALA A 100 -10.07 9.80 6.80
C ALA A 100 -9.27 9.51 8.06
N GLY A 101 -8.46 10.49 8.47
CA GLY A 101 -7.67 10.47 9.69
C GLY A 101 -6.29 11.03 9.40
N GLN A 102 -5.31 10.74 10.25
CA GLN A 102 -3.92 11.16 10.03
C GLN A 102 -3.13 10.00 9.46
N ASP A 103 -3.00 9.97 8.13
CA ASP A 103 -2.43 8.84 7.42
C ASP A 103 -0.97 9.10 7.05
N THR A 104 -0.16 8.04 7.03
CA THR A 104 1.26 8.13 6.69
C THR A 104 1.61 7.21 5.54
N PHE A 105 2.11 7.79 4.45
CA PHE A 105 2.57 7.08 3.25
C PHE A 105 4.09 7.07 3.20
N VAL A 106 4.71 5.89 3.15
CA VAL A 106 6.15 5.75 3.27
C VAL A 106 6.74 5.11 2.03
N PHE A 107 7.58 5.88 1.34
CA PHE A 107 8.31 5.48 0.15
C PHE A 107 9.77 5.26 0.51
N ASN A 108 10.20 4.00 0.55
CA ASN A 108 11.58 3.64 0.82
C ASN A 108 12.27 3.25 -0.49
N VAL A 109 13.60 3.36 -0.54
CA VAL A 109 14.38 2.73 -1.61
C VAL A 109 14.33 1.21 -1.43
N VAL A 110 13.50 0.55 -2.22
CA VAL A 110 13.34 -0.92 -2.21
C VAL A 110 13.91 -1.56 -3.48
N GLU A 111 14.11 -0.77 -4.53
CA GLU A 111 14.51 -1.20 -5.87
C GLU A 111 15.99 -0.92 -6.17
N GLY A 112 16.53 -1.57 -7.22
CA GLY A 112 17.90 -1.38 -7.68
C GLY A 112 17.98 -0.37 -8.83
N PRO A 113 19.17 0.16 -9.17
CA PRO A 113 19.34 1.20 -10.20
C PRO A 113 18.96 0.79 -11.64
N ASP A 114 18.70 -0.50 -11.88
CA ASP A 114 18.30 -1.04 -13.19
C ASP A 114 16.79 -1.35 -13.24
N SER A 115 16.05 -1.01 -12.20
CA SER A 115 14.61 -1.12 -12.16
C SER A 115 13.92 -0.12 -13.11
N PRO A 116 12.73 -0.46 -13.62
CA PRO A 116 11.92 0.51 -14.35
C PRO A 116 11.35 1.56 -13.41
N ASP A 117 11.34 2.83 -13.84
CA ASP A 117 10.69 3.92 -13.09
C ASP A 117 9.22 3.58 -12.77
N GLU A 118 8.83 3.83 -11.52
CA GLU A 118 7.50 3.56 -10.98
C GLU A 118 6.71 4.86 -10.76
N ILE A 119 5.38 4.77 -10.86
CA ILE A 119 4.48 5.89 -10.62
C ILE A 119 3.37 5.44 -9.67
N ASP A 120 3.51 5.87 -8.43
CA ASP A 120 2.48 5.73 -7.41
C ASP A 120 1.52 6.91 -7.41
N THR A 121 0.30 6.67 -6.94
CA THR A 121 -0.72 7.70 -6.80
C THR A 121 -1.33 7.67 -5.41
N ILE A 122 -1.32 8.80 -4.72
CA ILE A 122 -2.13 9.01 -3.52
C ILE A 122 -3.37 9.81 -3.90
N VAL A 123 -4.54 9.36 -3.48
CA VAL A 123 -5.82 10.08 -3.63
C VAL A 123 -6.44 10.35 -2.26
N ASN A 124 -7.27 11.40 -2.21
CA ASN A 124 -7.90 11.90 -0.99
C ASN A 124 -6.88 12.36 0.08
N PHE A 125 -5.72 12.85 -0.35
CA PHE A 125 -4.72 13.38 0.56
C PHE A 125 -5.20 14.65 1.28
N SER A 126 -5.06 14.69 2.60
CA SER A 126 -5.41 15.79 3.48
C SER A 126 -4.14 16.54 3.92
N LEU A 127 -3.89 17.73 3.36
CA LEU A 127 -2.76 18.58 3.78
C LEU A 127 -2.76 18.95 5.28
N ALA A 128 -3.90 18.81 5.95
CA ALA A 128 -4.05 19.12 7.36
C ALA A 128 -3.74 17.93 8.29
N GLU A 129 -3.75 16.70 7.76
CA GLU A 129 -3.74 15.48 8.57
C GLU A 129 -2.67 14.48 8.11
N ASP A 130 -2.40 14.38 6.81
CA ASP A 130 -1.58 13.32 6.23
C ASP A 130 -0.11 13.71 6.08
N GLU A 131 0.74 12.69 6.07
CA GLU A 131 2.19 12.81 5.97
C GLU A 131 2.77 11.86 4.91
N ILE A 132 3.77 12.33 4.17
CA ILE A 132 4.58 11.53 3.24
C ILE A 132 5.99 11.42 3.81
N VAL A 133 6.50 10.20 3.96
CA VAL A 133 7.86 9.94 4.44
C VAL A 133 8.68 9.39 3.28
N THR A 134 9.77 10.06 2.90
CA THR A 134 10.56 9.69 1.70
C THR A 134 11.68 8.68 1.99
N GLY A 135 11.79 8.18 3.22
CA GLY A 135 12.86 7.25 3.59
C GLY A 135 14.26 7.86 3.51
N GLY A 136 14.38 9.19 3.49
CA GLY A 136 15.65 9.91 3.34
C GLY A 136 16.10 10.09 1.88
N GLN A 137 15.23 9.75 0.91
CA GLN A 137 15.46 10.01 -0.50
C GLN A 137 15.45 11.51 -0.79
N THR A 138 16.32 11.92 -1.71
CA THR A 138 16.28 13.21 -2.37
C THR A 138 15.12 13.24 -3.37
N TYR A 139 14.47 14.39 -3.47
CA TYR A 139 13.29 14.56 -4.31
C TYR A 139 13.19 15.98 -4.87
N THR A 140 12.43 16.10 -5.95
CA THR A 140 11.91 17.37 -6.46
C THR A 140 10.38 17.33 -6.46
N VAL A 141 9.74 18.50 -6.44
CA VAL A 141 8.27 18.62 -6.48
C VAL A 141 7.87 19.56 -7.60
N ALA A 142 6.85 19.18 -8.37
CA ALA A 142 6.24 19.98 -9.42
C ALA A 142 4.72 20.00 -9.28
N ASP A 143 4.09 21.07 -9.80
CA ASP A 143 2.63 21.13 -9.88
C ASP A 143 2.15 20.13 -10.95
N GLY A 144 1.09 19.40 -10.62
CA GLY A 144 0.37 18.53 -11.55
C GLY A 144 -0.87 19.23 -12.13
N ALA A 145 -1.96 18.46 -12.22
CA ALA A 145 -3.30 19.00 -12.45
C ALA A 145 -3.78 19.91 -11.30
N THR A 146 -5.03 20.38 -11.38
CA THR A 146 -5.67 21.04 -10.23
C THR A 146 -5.73 20.08 -9.04
N ASP A 147 -5.38 20.57 -7.85
CA ASP A 147 -5.38 19.79 -6.61
C ASP A 147 -4.44 18.57 -6.68
N GLU A 148 -3.31 18.72 -7.38
CA GLU A 148 -2.31 17.66 -7.62
C GLU A 148 -0.87 18.19 -7.58
N ALA A 149 0.02 17.42 -6.95
CA ALA A 149 1.47 17.64 -6.99
C ALA A 149 2.19 16.33 -7.35
N ILE A 150 3.36 16.44 -7.97
CA ILE A 150 4.17 15.29 -8.38
C ILE A 150 5.51 15.39 -7.64
N ILE A 151 5.79 14.40 -6.80
CA ILE A 151 7.10 14.18 -6.17
C ILE A 151 7.88 13.28 -7.13
N THR A 152 9.14 13.62 -7.44
CA THR A 152 10.03 12.79 -8.27
C THR A 152 11.32 12.55 -7.51
N PHE A 153 11.65 11.28 -7.28
CA PHE A 153 12.86 10.81 -6.61
C PHE A 153 14.05 10.73 -7.58
N ASP A 154 15.26 10.60 -7.04
CA ASP A 154 16.51 10.63 -7.84
C ASP A 154 16.68 9.42 -8.78
N ASP A 155 16.04 8.30 -8.47
CA ASP A 155 16.00 7.09 -9.32
C ASP A 155 15.00 7.19 -10.48
N GLY A 156 14.14 8.21 -10.47
CA GLY A 156 13.12 8.44 -11.51
C GLY A 156 11.71 8.15 -11.04
N ASP A 157 11.55 7.49 -9.89
CA ASP A 157 10.23 7.14 -9.34
C ASP A 157 9.42 8.38 -8.99
N GLN A 158 8.11 8.26 -9.16
CA GLN A 158 7.19 9.37 -8.95
C GLN A 158 6.05 9.01 -8.01
N VAL A 159 5.66 9.97 -7.18
CA VAL A 159 4.42 9.92 -6.41
C VAL A 159 3.53 11.09 -6.84
N VAL A 160 2.40 10.75 -7.45
CA VAL A 160 1.35 11.71 -7.79
C VAL A 160 0.40 11.85 -6.62
N VAL A 161 0.39 13.01 -5.98
CA VAL A 161 -0.42 13.28 -4.78
C VAL A 161 -1.63 14.12 -5.17
N ARG A 162 -2.84 13.61 -4.92
CA ARG A 162 -4.11 14.28 -5.22
C ARG A 162 -4.91 14.55 -3.95
N GLY A 163 -5.29 15.81 -3.76
CA GLY A 163 -6.04 16.25 -2.58
C GLY A 163 -6.42 17.72 -2.67
N ALA A 164 -7.51 18.11 -2.02
CA ALA A 164 -8.01 19.48 -2.10
C ALA A 164 -6.93 20.50 -1.66
N GLY A 165 -6.59 21.44 -2.55
CA GLY A 165 -5.57 22.45 -2.30
C GLY A 165 -4.13 21.97 -2.43
N VAL A 166 -3.88 20.71 -2.83
CA VAL A 166 -2.53 20.20 -3.07
C VAL A 166 -1.90 20.90 -4.26
N THR A 167 -0.73 21.48 -4.03
CA THR A 167 0.18 22.07 -5.02
C THR A 167 1.61 21.71 -4.65
N ALA A 168 2.57 21.99 -5.54
CA ALA A 168 3.99 21.79 -5.28
C ALA A 168 4.47 22.52 -4.03
N ASP A 169 3.98 23.75 -3.81
CA ASP A 169 4.35 24.55 -2.65
C ASP A 169 3.70 24.01 -1.36
N SER A 170 2.44 23.58 -1.43
CA SER A 170 1.70 23.17 -0.23
C SER A 170 2.15 21.81 0.28
N ILE A 171 2.52 20.89 -0.62
CA ILE A 171 2.84 19.50 -0.24
C ILE A 171 4.17 19.39 0.51
N VAL A 172 5.12 20.31 0.29
CA VAL A 172 6.43 20.30 0.96
C VAL A 172 6.30 20.34 2.50
N GLY A 173 5.25 20.96 3.03
CA GLY A 173 5.00 21.01 4.47
C GLY A 173 4.54 19.68 5.08
N ALA A 174 4.09 18.73 4.24
CA ALA A 174 3.61 17.41 4.64
C ALA A 174 4.64 16.30 4.33
N ILE A 175 5.83 16.64 3.82
CA ILE A 175 6.91 15.69 3.53
C ILE A 175 7.92 15.70 4.68
N ALA A 176 8.21 14.51 5.22
CA ALA A 176 9.15 14.27 6.32
C ALA A 176 10.40 13.50 5.90
#